data_AF-A0A1M7MB93-F1
#
_entry.id   AF-A0A1M7MB93-F1
#
_cell.length_a   1.000
_cell.length_b   1.000
_cell.length_c   1.000
_cell.angle_alpha   90.00
_cell.angle_beta   90.00
_cell.angle_gamma   90.00
#
_symmetry.space_group_name_H-M   'P 1'
#
loop_
_entity.id
_entity.type
_entity.pdbx_description
1 polymer ?
#
loop_
_entity_poly.entity_id
_entity_poly.type
_entity_poly.pdbx_seq_one_letter_code
_entity_poly.pdbx_strand_id
1 'polypeptide(L)'
;MGQGTRGISVEELYKAVQLFNMTTDQILAYDGDIPSEVVIEDKTGVEQLRLIQQLEEEDRQTIFKLIDKMLTNKKFKDFFLKNVAAL
;
A
#
# COMPACT_ATOMS: atom_id res chain seq x y z
N MET A 1 -25.80 25.98 -34.40
CA MET A 1 -26.13 24.54 -34.32
C MET A 1 -25.58 24.03 -33.01
N GLY A 2 -26.44 23.61 -32.09
CA GLY A 2 -26.04 23.21 -30.73
C GLY A 2 -25.15 21.97 -30.77
N GLN A 3 -24.09 21.96 -29.96
CA GLN A 3 -23.24 20.78 -29.81
C GLN A 3 -24.11 19.67 -29.21
N GLY A 4 -24.37 18.63 -30.00
CA GLY A 4 -25.23 17.52 -29.62
C GLY A 4 -24.53 16.54 -28.69
N THR A 5 -24.30 16.93 -27.43
CA THR A 5 -23.83 16.01 -26.41
C THR A 5 -25.04 15.26 -25.85
N ARG A 6 -25.43 14.15 -26.51
CA ARG A 6 -26.34 13.18 -25.88
C ARG A 6 -25.53 12.43 -24.81
N GLY A 7 -26.05 12.39 -23.59
CA GLY A 7 -25.53 11.48 -22.57
C GLY A 7 -25.74 10.03 -23.04
N ILE A 8 -24.72 9.20 -22.88
CA ILE A 8 -24.81 7.76 -23.07
C ILE A 8 -25.44 7.12 -21.84
N SER A 9 -26.34 6.15 -22.01
CA SER A 9 -26.85 5.35 -20.90
C SER A 9 -25.80 4.35 -20.42
N VAL A 10 -25.97 3.85 -19.20
CA VAL A 10 -25.09 2.80 -18.64
C VAL A 10 -25.10 1.54 -19.50
N GLU A 11 -26.25 1.17 -20.08
CA GLU A 11 -26.37 0.00 -20.95
C GLU A 11 -25.58 0.17 -22.26
N GLU A 12 -25.64 1.35 -22.86
CA GLU A 12 -24.88 1.68 -24.06
C GLU A 12 -23.38 1.72 -23.79
N LEU A 13 -22.97 2.18 -22.60
CA LEU A 13 -21.57 2.15 -22.16
C LEU A 13 -21.04 0.71 -22.07
N TYR A 14 -21.82 -0.23 -21.51
CA TYR A 14 -21.43 -1.65 -21.47
C TYR A 14 -21.30 -2.26 -22.88
N LYS A 15 -22.19 -1.89 -23.81
CA LYS A 15 -22.08 -2.33 -25.22
C LYS A 15 -20.82 -1.79 -25.87
N ALA A 16 -20.43 -0.55 -25.58
CA ALA A 16 -19.19 0.04 -26.08
C ALA A 16 -17.95 -0.67 -25.51
N VAL A 17 -17.92 -0.96 -24.20
CA VAL A 17 -16.86 -1.75 -23.54
C VAL A 17 -16.64 -3.09 -24.26
N GLN A 18 -17.72 -3.81 -24.57
CA GLN A 18 -17.65 -5.09 -25.30
C GLN A 18 -17.24 -4.92 -26.76
N LEU A 19 -17.75 -3.89 -27.45
CA LEU A 19 -17.49 -3.64 -28.86
C LEU A 19 -16.03 -3.26 -29.12
N PHE A 20 -15.46 -2.42 -28.27
CA PHE A 20 -14.10 -1.88 -28.44
C PHE A 20 -13.03 -2.67 -27.66
N ASN A 21 -13.44 -3.65 -26.84
CA ASN A 21 -12.55 -4.43 -25.98
C ASN A 21 -11.68 -3.53 -25.08
N MET A 22 -12.31 -2.52 -24.47
CA MET A 22 -11.70 -1.52 -23.59
C MET A 22 -12.40 -1.52 -22.24
N THR A 23 -11.73 -1.10 -21.17
CA THR A 23 -12.35 -0.92 -19.85
C THR A 23 -13.25 0.32 -19.82
N THR A 24 -14.17 0.38 -18.85
CA THR A 24 -15.02 1.57 -18.65
C THR A 24 -14.19 2.84 -18.51
N ASP A 25 -13.09 2.81 -17.75
CA ASP A 25 -12.21 3.96 -17.57
C ASP A 25 -11.53 4.37 -18.88
N GLN A 26 -11.12 3.41 -19.70
CA GLN A 26 -10.54 3.67 -21.02
C GLN A 26 -11.58 4.26 -22.01
N ILE A 27 -12.85 3.88 -21.89
CA ILE A 27 -13.94 4.47 -22.69
C ILE A 27 -14.26 5.90 -22.23
N LEU A 28 -14.24 6.15 -20.91
CA LEU A 28 -14.57 7.46 -20.33
C LEU A 28 -13.43 8.48 -20.44
N ALA A 29 -12.18 8.02 -20.36
CA ALA A 29 -10.96 8.84 -20.46
C ALA A 29 -10.16 8.49 -21.72
N TYR A 30 -10.83 8.29 -22.85
CA TYR A 30 -10.19 8.05 -24.14
C TYR A 30 -9.23 9.20 -24.48
N ASP A 31 -7.93 8.90 -24.66
CA ASP A 31 -6.82 9.86 -24.81
C ASP A 31 -6.56 10.81 -23.62
N GLY A 32 -7.18 10.55 -22.46
CA GLY A 32 -6.95 11.27 -21.21
C GLY A 32 -6.12 10.47 -20.20
N ASP A 33 -5.81 11.09 -19.06
CA ASP A 33 -5.15 10.40 -17.96
C ASP A 33 -6.14 9.42 -17.31
N ILE A 34 -5.93 8.13 -17.57
CA ILE A 34 -6.63 7.06 -16.86
C ILE A 34 -6.14 7.10 -15.40
N PRO A 35 -7.03 7.28 -14.41
CA PRO A 35 -6.62 7.25 -13.01
C PRO A 35 -5.89 5.96 -12.68
N SER A 36 -4.65 6.07 -12.19
CA SER A 36 -3.93 4.90 -11.68
C SER A 36 -4.58 4.46 -10.38
N GLU A 37 -4.83 3.16 -10.24
CA GLU A 37 -5.23 2.57 -8.96
C GLU A 37 -4.19 2.91 -7.89
N VAL A 38 -4.60 3.71 -6.89
CA VAL A 38 -3.73 4.04 -5.75
C VAL A 38 -3.96 3.01 -4.66
N VAL A 39 -3.04 2.06 -4.55
CA VAL A 39 -3.00 1.17 -3.39
C VAL A 39 -2.47 1.97 -2.19
N ILE A 40 -3.34 2.25 -1.23
CA ILE A 40 -2.94 2.86 0.06
C ILE A 40 -2.28 1.76 0.90
N GLU A 41 -1.00 1.52 0.65
CA GLU A 41 -0.18 0.64 1.49
C GLU A 41 0.27 1.41 2.75
N ASP A 42 0.31 0.72 3.89
CA ASP A 42 0.98 1.23 5.09
C ASP A 42 2.50 1.22 4.86
N LYS A 43 2.98 2.31 4.26
CA LYS A 43 4.38 2.50 3.87
C LYS A 43 5.31 2.79 5.04
N THR A 44 4.79 2.93 6.27
CA THR A 44 5.58 3.40 7.41
C THR A 44 6.72 2.45 7.75
N GLY A 45 6.46 1.14 7.81
CA GLY A 45 7.48 0.13 8.11
C GLY A 45 8.50 -0.06 6.97
N VAL A 46 8.04 0.00 5.72
CA VAL A 46 8.91 -0.12 4.53
C VAL A 46 9.88 1.06 4.45
N GLU A 47 9.39 2.27 4.70
CA GLU A 47 10.21 3.46 4.69
C GLU A 47 11.24 3.47 5.83
N GLN A 48 10.86 3.01 7.03
CA GLN A 48 11.79 2.86 8.14
C GLN A 48 12.93 1.89 7.81
N LEU A 49 12.62 0.74 7.21
CA LEU A 49 13.64 -0.21 6.75
C LEU A 49 14.53 0.39 5.66
N ARG A 50 13.96 1.13 4.72
CA ARG A 50 14.70 1.83 3.65
C ARG A 50 15.71 2.82 4.24
N LEU A 51 15.31 3.63 5.22
CA LEU A 51 16.18 4.60 5.89
C LEU A 51 17.31 3.90 6.67
N ILE A 52 17.03 2.80 7.38
CA ILE A 52 18.05 2.02 8.08
C ILE A 52 19.07 1.43 7.12
N GLN A 53 18.66 1.03 5.92
CA GLN A 53 19.56 0.49 4.89
C GLN A 53 20.52 1.56 4.32
N GLN A 54 20.16 2.85 4.38
CA GLN A 54 21.01 3.95 3.90
C GLN A 54 22.15 4.31 4.87
N LEU A 55 22.07 3.84 6.12
CA LEU A 55 23.12 4.05 7.10
C LEU A 55 24.40 3.29 6.73
N GLU A 56 25.53 3.79 7.21
CA GLU A 56 26.79 3.05 7.17
C GLU A 56 26.67 1.73 7.93
N GLU A 57 27.54 0.76 7.59
CA GLU A 57 27.40 -0.60 8.10
C GLU A 57 27.44 -0.67 9.63
N GLU A 58 28.33 0.10 10.27
CA GLU A 58 28.47 0.13 11.72
C GLU A 58 27.19 0.66 12.41
N ASP A 59 26.66 1.78 11.92
CA ASP A 59 25.44 2.40 12.44
C ASP A 59 24.22 1.48 12.23
N ARG A 60 24.10 0.90 11.04
CA ARG A 60 23.05 -0.06 10.71
C ARG A 60 23.09 -1.27 11.63
N GLN A 61 24.27 -1.85 11.86
CA GLN A 61 24.44 -2.97 12.80
C GLN A 61 24.07 -2.56 14.23
N THR A 62 24.39 -1.33 14.64
CA THR A 62 24.06 -0.82 15.98
C THR A 62 22.55 -0.71 16.18
N ILE A 63 21.81 -0.20 15.18
CA ILE A 63 20.35 -0.16 15.18
C ILE A 63 19.76 -1.57 15.34
N PHE A 64 20.23 -2.55 14.56
CA PHE A 64 19.72 -3.93 14.66
C PHE A 64 19.98 -4.56 16.04
N LYS A 65 21.19 -4.39 16.59
CA LYS A 65 21.51 -4.85 17.95
C LYS A 65 20.60 -4.23 19.01
N LEU A 66 20.26 -2.94 18.86
CA LEU A 66 19.35 -2.26 19.77
C LEU A 66 17.93 -2.85 19.70
N ILE A 67 17.41 -3.10 18.48
CA ILE A 67 16.12 -3.74 18.27
C ILE A 67 16.10 -5.14 18.92
N ASP A 68 17.12 -5.96 18.68
CA ASP A 68 17.24 -7.30 19.28
C ASP A 68 17.27 -7.25 20.81
N LYS A 69 18.01 -6.30 21.38
CA LYS A 69 18.07 -6.09 22.83
C LYS A 69 16.70 -5.74 23.40
N MET A 70 15.97 -4.82 22.76
CA MET A 70 14.63 -4.42 23.20
C MET A 70 13.64 -5.58 23.13
N LEU A 71 13.67 -6.36 22.04
CA LEU A 71 12.80 -7.52 21.85
C LEU A 71 13.11 -8.63 22.85
N THR A 72 14.39 -8.91 23.12
CA THR A 72 14.82 -9.87 24.14
C THR A 72 14.32 -9.47 25.52
N ASN A 73 14.49 -8.20 25.90
CA ASN A 73 14.00 -7.68 27.17
C ASN A 73 12.48 -7.78 27.31
N LYS A 74 11.73 -7.47 26.24
CA LYS A 74 10.28 -7.62 26.22
C LYS A 74 9.88 -9.08 26.41
N LYS A 75 10.45 -9.99 25.60
CA LYS A 75 10.19 -11.43 25.71
C LYS A 75 10.48 -11.93 27.13
N PHE A 76 11.61 -11.56 27.71
CA PHE A 76 11.96 -11.95 29.08
C PHE A 76 10.92 -11.49 30.11
N LYS A 77 10.49 -10.22 30.04
CA LYS A 77 9.41 -9.70 30.90
C LYS A 77 8.11 -10.46 30.72
N ASP A 78 7.70 -10.70 29.47
CA ASP A 78 6.48 -11.44 29.14
C ASP A 78 6.55 -12.90 29.65
N PHE A 79 7.70 -13.56 29.49
CA PHE A 79 7.97 -14.89 30.05
C PHE A 79 7.86 -14.88 31.57
N PHE A 80 8.48 -13.91 32.25
CA PHE A 80 8.45 -13.83 33.71
C PHE A 80 7.02 -13.63 34.23
N LEU A 81 6.28 -12.66 33.68
CA LEU A 81 4.91 -12.36 34.10
C LEU A 81 3.97 -13.55 33.91
N LYS A 82 4.07 -14.28 32.78
CA LYS A 82 3.26 -15.47 32.52
C LYS A 82 3.50 -16.59 33.53
N ASN A 83 4.74 -16.79 33.94
CA ASN A 83 5.09 -17.86 34.87
C ASN A 83 4.79 -17.48 36.33
N VAL A 84 4.93 -16.21 36.71
CA VAL A 84 4.53 -15.73 38.05
C VAL A 84 3.01 -15.72 38.22
N ALA A 85 2.25 -15.37 37.18
CA ALA A 85 0.78 -15.43 37.23
C ALA A 85 0.22 -16.87 37.20
N ALA A 86 1.06 -17.86 36.94
CA ALA A 86 0.72 -19.29 36.94
C ALA A 86 1.12 -20.03 38.23
N LEU A 87 1.76 -19.32 39.18
CA LEU A 87 2.08 -19.78 40.54
C LEU A 87 1.02 -19.28 41.53
#